data_AF-A0A833DYL6-F1
#
_entry.id   AF-A0A833DYL6-F1
#
_cell.length_a   1.000
_cell.length_b   1.000
_cell.length_c   1.000
_cell.angle_alpha   90.00
_cell.angle_beta   90.00
_cell.angle_gamma   90.00
#
_symmetry.space_group_name_H-M   'P 1'
#
loop_
_entity.id
_entity.type
_entity.pdbx_description
1 polymer ?
#
loop_
_entity_poly.entity_id
_entity_poly.type
_entity_poly.pdbx_seq_one_letter_code
_entity_poly.pdbx_strand_id
1 'polypeptide(L)'
;MNKEDLYSARFLHNFLIGIVSGEVLSLVFGTVNPQFGFRFALLYCLIISPYLLYLYDRERDALIKKYGWRKGRGAALRLLFSRYSTAGVAATAATVEKYFGENIPLLLLLGFIWAVIYAKVLADANYPEVPHYWVMKLMGRADPDYILNILNHE
;
A
#
# COMPACT_ATOMS: atom_id res chain seq x y z
N MET A 1 -19.66 4.77 14.65
CA MET A 1 -18.70 3.68 14.36
C MET A 1 -17.40 4.00 15.08
N ASN A 2 -16.82 3.06 15.85
CA ASN A 2 -15.56 3.33 16.56
C ASN A 2 -14.42 3.42 15.53
N LYS A 3 -13.47 4.34 15.74
CA LYS A 3 -12.36 4.58 14.82
C LYS A 3 -11.44 3.36 14.67
N GLU A 4 -11.37 2.54 15.70
CA GLU A 4 -10.54 1.33 15.78
C GLU A 4 -11.08 0.19 14.90
N ASP A 5 -12.41 0.02 14.83
CA ASP A 5 -13.05 -1.00 14.00
C ASP A 5 -12.84 -0.71 12.50
N LEU A 6 -13.01 0.57 12.13
CA LEU A 6 -12.75 1.10 10.79
C LEU A 6 -11.30 0.88 10.35
N TYR A 7 -10.35 1.17 11.25
CA TYR A 7 -8.94 0.98 10.99
C TYR A 7 -8.61 -0.50 10.78
N SER A 8 -9.10 -1.38 11.65
CA SER A 8 -8.85 -2.82 11.58
C SER A 8 -9.38 -3.45 10.29
N ALA A 9 -10.59 -3.08 9.88
CA ALA A 9 -11.17 -3.55 8.62
C ALA A 9 -10.38 -3.06 7.38
N ARG A 10 -9.89 -1.81 7.38
CA ARG A 10 -9.04 -1.27 6.31
C ARG A 10 -7.68 -1.96 6.27
N PHE A 11 -7.06 -2.14 7.42
CA PHE A 11 -5.80 -2.86 7.53
C PHE A 11 -5.96 -4.27 6.95
N LEU A 12 -6.99 -5.00 7.36
CA LEU A 12 -7.26 -6.35 6.84
C LEU A 12 -7.47 -6.35 5.33
N HIS A 13 -8.27 -5.42 4.81
CA HIS A 13 -8.50 -5.32 3.37
C HIS A 13 -7.20 -5.05 2.59
N ASN A 14 -6.41 -4.07 3.03
CA ASN A 14 -5.14 -3.74 2.39
C ASN A 14 -4.12 -4.86 2.55
N PHE A 15 -4.16 -5.60 3.67
CA PHE A 15 -3.30 -6.76 3.91
C PHE A 15 -3.64 -7.91 2.97
N LEU A 16 -4.92 -8.22 2.77
CA LEU A 16 -5.35 -9.29 1.85
C LEU A 16 -4.97 -8.98 0.39
N ILE A 17 -5.01 -7.70 -0.02
CA ILE A 17 -4.51 -7.29 -1.35
C ILE A 17 -2.98 -7.33 -1.40
N GLY A 18 -2.36 -6.83 -0.33
CA GLY A 18 -0.92 -6.70 -0.20
C GLY A 18 -0.19 -8.04 -0.13
N ILE A 19 -0.78 -9.06 0.49
CA ILE A 19 -0.15 -10.37 0.66
C ILE A 19 0.00 -11.08 -0.68
N VAL A 20 -1.05 -11.13 -1.51
CA VAL A 20 -0.96 -11.76 -2.83
C VAL A 20 0.13 -11.08 -3.67
N SER A 21 0.14 -9.76 -3.68
CA SER A 21 1.11 -8.97 -4.45
C SER A 21 2.53 -9.12 -3.89
N GLY A 22 2.69 -9.03 -2.57
CA GLY A 22 3.97 -9.12 -1.87
C GLY A 22 4.63 -10.48 -2.04
N GLU A 23 3.86 -11.56 -1.89
CA GLU A 23 4.36 -12.93 -2.08
C GLU A 23 4.79 -13.18 -3.53
N VAL A 24 3.94 -12.83 -4.50
CA VAL A 24 4.25 -13.02 -5.92
C VAL A 24 5.49 -12.22 -6.32
N LEU A 25 5.58 -10.95 -5.91
CA LEU A 25 6.73 -10.12 -6.24
C LEU A 25 8.02 -10.60 -5.55
N SER A 26 7.95 -10.99 -4.27
CA SER A 26 9.10 -11.53 -3.55
C SER A 26 9.61 -12.82 -4.19
N LEU A 27 8.72 -13.73 -4.58
CA LEU A 27 9.12 -14.96 -5.26
C LEU A 27 9.70 -14.65 -6.65
N VAL A 28 9.06 -13.82 -7.46
CA VAL A 28 9.55 -13.49 -8.83
C VAL A 28 10.94 -12.86 -8.78
N PHE A 29 11.17 -11.88 -7.90
CA PHE A 29 12.48 -11.22 -7.81
C PHE A 29 13.52 -11.98 -6.99
N GLY A 30 13.06 -12.93 -6.17
CA GLY A 30 13.90 -13.77 -5.32
C GLY A 30 14.22 -15.15 -5.92
N THR A 31 13.68 -15.51 -7.09
CA THR A 31 13.99 -16.77 -7.81
C THR A 31 14.58 -16.53 -9.20
N VAL A 32 14.65 -15.26 -9.60
CA VAL A 32 15.33 -14.84 -10.83
C VAL A 32 16.68 -14.25 -10.43
N ASN A 33 17.65 -14.28 -11.36
CA ASN A 33 18.97 -13.68 -11.18
C ASN A 33 18.90 -12.32 -10.44
N PRO A 34 19.63 -12.11 -9.33
CA PRO A 34 19.60 -10.88 -8.52
C PRO A 34 19.76 -9.59 -9.32
N GLN A 35 20.57 -9.62 -10.39
CA GLN A 35 20.80 -8.45 -11.22
C GLN A 35 19.51 -7.94 -11.86
N PHE A 36 18.59 -8.84 -12.20
CA PHE A 36 17.29 -8.47 -12.74
C PHE A 36 16.48 -7.67 -11.72
N GLY A 37 16.35 -8.16 -10.47
CA GLY A 37 15.57 -7.46 -9.44
C GLY A 37 16.15 -6.09 -9.07
N PHE A 38 17.48 -5.96 -8.96
CA PHE A 38 18.12 -4.66 -8.73
C PHE A 38 17.91 -3.68 -9.89
N ARG A 39 18.07 -4.14 -11.15
CA ARG A 39 17.85 -3.31 -12.33
C ARG A 39 16.38 -2.91 -12.45
N PHE A 40 15.46 -3.83 -12.19
CA PHE A 40 14.03 -3.55 -12.16
C PHE A 40 13.71 -2.48 -11.13
N ALA A 41 14.20 -2.59 -9.88
CA ALA A 41 13.94 -1.59 -8.85
C ALA A 41 14.39 -0.18 -9.28
N LEU A 42 15.59 -0.07 -9.85
CA LEU A 42 16.13 1.18 -10.39
C LEU A 42 15.28 1.73 -11.54
N LEU A 43 14.97 0.90 -12.54
CA LEU A 43 14.19 1.30 -13.71
C LEU A 43 12.75 1.67 -13.34
N TYR A 44 12.12 0.88 -12.47
CA TYR A 44 10.79 1.17 -11.95
C TYR A 44 10.79 2.54 -11.28
N CYS A 45 11.73 2.80 -10.37
CA CYS A 45 11.85 4.11 -9.74
C CYS A 45 12.02 5.22 -10.79
N LEU A 46 12.94 5.10 -11.73
CA LEU A 46 13.22 6.15 -12.71
C LEU A 46 12.02 6.44 -13.65
N ILE A 47 11.40 5.39 -14.17
CA ILE A 47 10.30 5.50 -15.15
C ILE A 47 9.02 6.00 -14.47
N ILE A 48 8.73 5.50 -13.28
CA ILE A 48 7.46 5.78 -12.59
C ILE A 48 7.52 7.07 -11.77
N SER A 49 8.72 7.56 -11.41
CA SER A 49 8.87 8.78 -10.60
C SER A 49 8.17 10.03 -11.14
N PRO A 50 8.27 10.40 -12.43
CA PRO A 50 7.58 11.58 -12.95
C PRO A 50 6.07 11.52 -12.69
N TYR A 51 5.47 10.35 -12.90
CA TYR A 51 4.05 10.13 -12.67
C TYR A 51 3.69 10.16 -11.18
N LEU A 52 4.47 9.50 -10.33
CA LEU A 52 4.21 9.45 -8.89
C LEU A 52 4.39 10.81 -8.21
N LEU A 53 5.38 11.59 -8.63
CA LEU A 53 5.61 12.93 -8.10
C LEU A 53 4.50 13.88 -8.53
N TYR A 54 4.04 13.79 -9.79
CA TYR A 54 2.88 14.54 -10.26
C TYR A 54 1.61 14.22 -9.45
N LEU A 55 1.34 12.94 -9.18
CA LEU A 55 0.23 12.53 -8.32
C LEU A 55 0.42 13.02 -6.88
N TYR A 56 1.63 12.92 -6.35
CA TYR A 56 1.96 13.35 -5.00
C TYR A 56 1.66 14.82 -4.78
N ASP A 57 2.04 15.71 -5.70
CA ASP A 57 1.77 17.14 -5.54
C ASP A 57 0.26 17.43 -5.48
N ARG A 58 -0.53 16.82 -6.37
CA ARG A 58 -1.99 16.95 -6.38
C ARG A 58 -2.63 16.42 -5.10
N GLU A 59 -2.23 15.23 -4.68
CA GLU A 59 -2.76 14.60 -3.47
C GLU A 59 -2.35 15.33 -2.21
N ARG A 60 -1.10 15.81 -2.15
CA ARG A 60 -0.59 16.61 -1.04
C ARG A 60 -1.45 17.85 -0.85
N ASP A 61 -1.71 18.60 -1.91
CA ASP A 61 -2.46 19.86 -1.80
C ASP A 61 -3.92 19.60 -1.38
N ALA A 62 -4.56 18.57 -1.94
CA ALA A 62 -5.91 18.14 -1.55
C ALA A 62 -5.97 17.68 -0.08
N LEU A 63 -5.02 16.86 0.35
CA LEU A 63 -4.96 16.32 1.72
C LEU A 63 -4.58 17.39 2.75
N ILE A 64 -3.71 18.34 2.40
CA ILE A 64 -3.40 19.50 3.25
C ILE A 64 -4.63 20.38 3.43
N LYS A 65 -5.38 20.64 2.35
CA LYS A 65 -6.63 21.41 2.42
C LYS A 65 -7.66 20.73 3.33
N LYS A 66 -7.78 19.39 3.28
CA LYS A 66 -8.77 18.64 4.07
C LYS A 66 -8.36 18.42 5.52
N TYR A 67 -7.10 18.08 5.79
CA TYR A 67 -6.64 17.60 7.10
C TYR A 67 -5.62 18.52 7.79
N GLY A 68 -5.26 19.64 7.17
CA GLY A 68 -4.24 20.56 7.64
C GLY A 68 -2.81 20.12 7.29
N TRP A 69 -1.87 21.05 7.37
CA TRP A 69 -0.48 20.89 6.90
C TRP A 69 0.20 19.61 7.41
N ARG A 70 0.18 19.38 8.73
CA ARG A 70 0.92 18.26 9.35
C ARG A 70 0.34 16.90 8.99
N LYS A 71 -0.98 16.74 9.03
CA LYS A 71 -1.65 15.45 8.77
C LYS A 71 -1.74 15.16 7.28
N GLY A 72 -2.09 16.17 6.47
CA GLY A 72 -2.20 16.03 5.02
C GLY A 72 -0.89 15.67 4.35
N ARG A 73 0.22 16.33 4.72
CA ARG A 73 1.56 15.99 4.22
C ARG A 73 1.98 14.57 4.62
N GLY A 74 1.68 14.16 5.87
CA GLY A 74 1.97 12.80 6.34
C GLY A 74 1.23 11.73 5.54
N ALA A 75 -0.05 11.94 5.24
CA ALA A 75 -0.85 11.03 4.42
C ALA A 75 -0.33 10.94 2.98
N ALA A 76 -0.02 12.08 2.34
CA ALA A 76 0.52 12.11 0.99
C ALA A 76 1.86 11.36 0.87
N LEU A 77 2.76 11.51 1.85
CA LEU A 77 4.03 10.78 1.89
C LEU A 77 3.83 9.27 2.05
N ARG A 78 2.85 8.85 2.85
CA ARG A 78 2.50 7.43 2.99
C ARG A 78 1.95 6.84 1.70
N LEU A 79 1.08 7.56 1.00
CA LEU A 79 0.60 7.16 -0.33
C LEU A 79 1.76 7.03 -1.31
N LEU A 80 2.65 8.02 -1.35
CA LEU A 80 3.84 7.98 -2.20
C LEU A 80 4.70 6.75 -1.90
N PHE A 81 4.99 6.49 -0.63
CA PHE A 81 5.73 5.31 -0.20
C PHE A 81 5.05 4.02 -0.66
N SER A 82 3.72 3.90 -0.48
CA SER A 82 2.98 2.69 -0.87
C SER A 82 3.12 2.37 -2.37
N ARG A 83 3.30 3.38 -3.22
CA ARG A 83 3.46 3.24 -4.68
C ARG A 83 4.89 2.87 -5.10
N TYR A 84 5.89 3.26 -4.30
CA TYR A 84 7.27 2.82 -4.48
C TYR A 84 7.58 1.46 -3.82
N SER A 85 6.64 0.91 -3.06
CA SER A 85 6.84 -0.35 -2.32
C SER A 85 7.29 -1.50 -3.24
N THR A 86 6.79 -1.58 -4.48
CA THR A 86 7.19 -2.57 -5.49
C THR A 86 8.69 -2.57 -5.76
N ALA A 87 9.32 -1.39 -5.87
CA ALA A 87 10.77 -1.30 -6.04
C ALA A 87 11.53 -1.77 -4.79
N GLY A 88 10.98 -1.49 -3.61
CA GLY A 88 11.49 -1.99 -2.33
C GLY A 88 11.45 -3.52 -2.24
N VAL A 89 10.32 -4.14 -2.62
CA VAL A 89 10.18 -5.60 -2.69
C VAL A 89 11.21 -6.19 -3.65
N ALA A 90 11.31 -5.65 -4.86
CA ALA A 90 12.26 -6.14 -5.86
C ALA A 90 13.73 -6.08 -5.38
N ALA A 91 14.14 -4.96 -4.78
CA ALA A 91 15.50 -4.80 -4.27
C ALA A 91 15.81 -5.70 -3.08
N THR A 92 14.86 -5.87 -2.16
CA THR A 92 15.03 -6.72 -0.97
C THR A 92 15.00 -8.21 -1.32
N ALA A 93 14.13 -8.64 -2.23
CA ALA A 93 14.09 -10.02 -2.71
C ALA A 93 15.35 -10.40 -3.49
N ALA A 94 15.85 -9.51 -4.36
CA ALA A 94 17.13 -9.70 -5.05
C ALA A 94 18.32 -9.76 -4.08
N THR A 95 18.23 -9.03 -2.96
CA THR A 95 19.23 -9.12 -1.88
C THR A 95 19.18 -10.49 -1.23
N VAL A 96 17.98 -11.00 -0.92
CA VAL A 96 17.84 -12.35 -0.37
C VAL A 96 18.44 -13.39 -1.31
N GLU A 97 18.09 -13.36 -2.60
CA GLU A 97 18.64 -14.29 -3.60
C GLU A 97 20.17 -14.19 -3.67
N LYS A 98 20.73 -12.98 -3.69
CA LYS A 98 22.18 -12.77 -3.77
C LYS A 98 22.95 -13.38 -2.60
N TYR A 99 22.41 -13.32 -1.38
CA TYR A 99 23.13 -13.71 -0.16
C TYR A 99 22.73 -15.09 0.38
N PHE A 100 21.53 -15.55 0.07
CA PHE A 100 20.96 -16.79 0.61
C PHE A 100 20.49 -17.77 -0.47
N GLY A 101 20.63 -17.41 -1.75
CA GLY A 101 20.06 -18.17 -2.88
C GLY A 101 18.54 -18.20 -2.83
N GLU A 102 17.96 -19.19 -3.52
CA GLU A 102 16.51 -19.37 -3.68
C GLU A 102 15.83 -19.88 -2.39
N ASN A 103 16.04 -19.17 -1.27
CA ASN A 103 15.51 -19.52 0.03
C ASN A 103 14.03 -19.14 0.12
N ILE A 104 13.18 -20.02 -0.41
CA ILE A 104 11.72 -19.83 -0.48
C ILE A 104 11.11 -19.41 0.87
N PRO A 105 11.40 -20.07 2.02
CA PRO A 105 10.87 -19.62 3.31
C PRO A 105 11.20 -18.17 3.65
N LEU A 106 12.43 -17.72 3.35
CA LEU A 106 12.87 -16.35 3.62
C LEU A 106 12.18 -15.35 2.69
N LEU A 107 11.94 -15.73 1.43
CA LEU A 107 11.19 -14.91 0.46
C LEU A 107 9.72 -14.78 0.82
N LEU A 108 9.09 -15.84 1.32
CA LEU A 108 7.71 -15.80 1.81
C LEU A 108 7.61 -14.89 3.04
N LEU A 109 8.54 -15.01 3.99
CA LEU A 109 8.60 -14.11 5.13
C LEU A 109 8.77 -12.64 4.70
N LEU A 110 9.60 -12.39 3.67
CA LEU A 110 9.79 -11.06 3.11
C LEU A 110 8.50 -10.51 2.46
N GLY A 111 7.79 -11.34 1.67
CA GLY A 111 6.50 -11.00 1.09
C GLY A 111 5.47 -10.60 2.16
N PHE A 112 5.35 -11.42 3.20
CA PHE A 112 4.50 -11.13 4.35
C PHE A 112 4.86 -9.81 5.05
N ILE A 113 6.15 -9.54 5.30
CA ILE A 113 6.60 -8.29 5.93
C ILE A 113 6.19 -7.09 5.07
N TRP A 114 6.41 -7.15 3.76
CA TRP A 114 6.01 -6.08 2.84
C TRP A 114 4.50 -5.89 2.79
N ALA A 115 3.72 -6.97 2.84
CA ALA A 115 2.26 -6.89 2.91
C ALA A 115 1.77 -6.19 4.19
N VAL A 116 2.38 -6.49 5.35
CA VAL A 116 2.08 -5.82 6.62
C VAL A 116 2.44 -4.34 6.56
N ILE A 117 3.63 -4.00 6.04
CA ILE A 117 4.08 -2.61 5.89
C ILE A 117 3.12 -1.85 4.96
N TYR A 118 2.80 -2.42 3.81
CA TYR A 118 1.88 -1.84 2.82
C TYR A 118 0.49 -1.58 3.44
N ALA A 119 -0.06 -2.58 4.11
CA ALA A 119 -1.37 -2.48 4.75
C ALA A 119 -1.44 -1.38 5.82
N LYS A 120 -0.40 -1.31 6.65
CA LYS A 120 -0.27 -0.28 7.69
C LYS A 120 -0.14 1.10 7.08
N VAL A 121 0.77 1.29 6.12
CA VAL A 121 1.01 2.57 5.47
C VAL A 121 -0.27 3.12 4.81
N LEU A 122 -1.03 2.26 4.13
CA LEU A 122 -2.30 2.66 3.51
C LEU A 122 -3.42 2.92 4.52
N ALA A 123 -3.51 2.11 5.58
CA ALA A 123 -4.48 2.35 6.65
C ALA A 123 -4.21 3.71 7.33
N ASP A 124 -2.93 4.03 7.56
CA ASP A 124 -2.48 5.30 8.14
C ASP A 124 -2.54 6.49 7.17
N ALA A 125 -2.51 6.26 5.86
CA ALA A 125 -2.71 7.31 4.87
C ALA A 125 -4.18 7.72 4.77
N ASN A 126 -5.08 6.73 4.89
CA ASN A 126 -6.51 6.89 4.75
C ASN A 126 -7.17 7.10 6.13
N TYR A 127 -6.97 8.25 6.77
CA TYR A 127 -7.76 8.61 7.97
C TYR A 127 -9.17 9.11 7.60
N PRO A 128 -10.21 8.78 8.41
CA PRO A 128 -11.51 8.37 7.90
C PRO A 128 -12.63 9.35 8.27
N GLU A 129 -13.24 9.97 7.26
CA GLU A 129 -14.61 10.47 7.39
C GLU A 129 -15.57 9.77 6.43
N VAL A 130 -15.05 9.06 5.41
CA VAL A 130 -15.87 8.34 4.43
C VAL A 130 -15.72 6.83 4.64
N PRO A 131 -16.80 6.12 5.01
CA PRO A 131 -16.84 4.67 5.00
C PRO A 131 -16.60 4.16 3.58
N HIS A 132 -15.57 3.33 3.39
CA HIS A 132 -15.36 2.66 2.11
C HIS A 132 -16.37 1.51 2.00
N TYR A 133 -17.07 1.37 0.87
CA TYR A 133 -18.11 0.34 0.66
C TYR A 133 -17.70 -1.06 1.15
N TRP A 134 -16.48 -1.48 0.83
CA TRP A 134 -15.93 -2.77 1.25
C TRP A 134 -15.70 -2.89 2.75
N VAL A 135 -15.36 -1.80 3.42
CA VAL A 135 -15.20 -1.75 4.88
C VAL A 135 -16.55 -1.89 5.57
N MET A 136 -17.62 -1.30 5.01
CA MET A 136 -18.99 -1.50 5.49
C MET A 136 -19.49 -2.92 5.25
N LYS A 137 -19.15 -3.52 4.09
CA LYS A 137 -19.51 -4.89 3.73
C LYS A 137 -18.81 -5.93 4.63
N LEU A 138 -17.52 -5.75 4.92
CA LEU A 138 -16.76 -6.62 5.83
C LEU A 138 -17.29 -6.58 7.28
N MET A 139 -17.90 -5.46 7.69
CA MET A 139 -18.49 -5.31 9.02
C MET A 139 -19.98 -5.70 9.10
N GLY A 140 -20.56 -6.27 8.03
CA GLY A 140 -21.96 -6.68 8.02
C GLY A 140 -22.97 -5.52 8.04
N ARG A 141 -22.57 -4.31 7.64
CA ARG A 141 -23.40 -3.09 7.65
C ARG A 141 -23.46 -2.39 6.28
N ALA A 142 -23.38 -3.15 5.19
CA ALA A 142 -23.64 -2.63 3.84
C ALA A 142 -25.14 -2.45 3.63
N ASP A 143 -25.75 -1.55 4.40
CA ASP A 143 -27.13 -1.14 4.15
C ASP A 143 -27.14 -0.18 2.95
N PRO A 144 -27.78 -0.53 1.82
CA PRO A 144 -27.73 0.27 0.59
C PRO A 144 -28.21 1.71 0.80
N ASP A 145 -29.18 1.92 1.70
CA ASP A 145 -29.80 3.22 1.96
C ASP A 145 -28.87 4.18 2.73
N TYR A 146 -27.97 3.64 3.56
CA TYR A 146 -26.97 4.46 4.27
C TYR A 146 -25.82 4.89 3.34
N ILE A 147 -25.48 4.06 2.36
CA ILE A 147 -24.46 4.37 1.33
C ILE A 147 -24.97 5.44 0.36
N LEU A 148 -26.26 5.37 -0.02
CA LEU A 148 -26.88 6.38 -0.89
C LEU A 148 -26.93 7.77 -0.24
N ASN A 149 -27.21 7.84 1.07
CA ASN A 149 -27.26 9.11 1.80
C ASN A 149 -25.89 9.79 1.95
N ILE A 150 -24.80 9.04 1.99
CA ILE A 150 -23.43 9.61 2.05
C ILE A 150 -23.02 10.15 0.67
N LEU A 151 -23.40 9.48 -0.43
CA LEU A 151 -23.07 9.89 -1.79
C LEU A 151 -23.90 11.09 -2.30
N ASN A 152 -25.10 11.32 -1.72
CA ASN A 152 -26.00 12.42 -2.10
C ASN A 152 -25.80 13.71 -1.28
N HIS A 153 -24.82 13.75 -0.36
CA HIS A 153 -24.51 14.91 0.50
C HIS A 153 -23.06 15.41 0.38
N GLU A 154 -22.31 14.95 -0.62
CA GLU A 154 -21.12 15.63 -1.18
C GLU A 154 -21.51 16.47 -2.41
#